data_AF-A0A550CLC4-F1
#
_entry.id   AF-A0A550CLC4-F1
#
_cell.length_a   1.000
_cell.length_b   1.000
_cell.length_c   1.000
_cell.angle_alpha   90.00
_cell.angle_beta   90.00
_cell.angle_gamma   90.00
#
_symmetry.space_group_name_H-M   'P 1'
#
loop_
_entity.id
_entity.type
_entity.pdbx_description
1 polymer ?
#
loop_
_entity_poly.entity_id
_entity_poly.type
_entity_poly.pdbx_seq_one_letter_code
_entity_poly.pdbx_strand_id
1 'polypeptide(L)'
;MTKFGFSFFLEDKTGRLTGSEFVDVYDRMRFVLRRTVHEPSHSAYIIYNAATSKPVAALDYGPHNALGSISFSSTNTMPMKKYLTKATGHQSRKFVASDGQEYIWSYRQQADQEWTCTNTSGYLIAYYSLKTPGEPDYPGSSGCTLTIEEPFGHLAAEMLVSLLIMRHIAAHNL
;
A
#
# COMPACT_ATOMS: atom_id res chain seq x y z
N MET A 1 16.89 -7.82 10.41
CA MET A 1 16.71 -6.36 10.27
C MET A 1 17.27 -5.69 11.51
N THR A 2 18.17 -4.73 11.35
CA THR A 2 18.63 -3.87 12.45
C THR A 2 17.47 -3.00 12.89
N LYS A 3 17.13 -3.01 14.18
CA LYS A 3 16.15 -2.09 14.77
C LYS A 3 16.87 -0.80 15.10
N PHE A 4 16.38 0.32 14.58
CA PHE A 4 16.91 1.66 14.79
C PHE A 4 16.05 2.47 15.77
N GLY A 5 14.88 1.98 16.20
CA GLY A 5 13.94 2.75 17.00
C GLY A 5 13.06 3.69 16.18
N PHE A 6 13.07 3.57 14.84
CA PHE A 6 12.40 4.49 13.92
C PHE A 6 11.50 3.75 12.93
N SER A 7 10.32 4.32 12.67
CA SER A 7 9.37 3.88 11.66
C SER A 7 10.02 3.82 10.26
N PHE A 8 9.51 2.97 9.39
CA PHE A 8 9.88 2.90 7.98
C PHE A 8 9.20 4.01 7.20
N PHE A 9 9.97 4.85 6.52
CA PHE A 9 9.46 5.99 5.75
C PHE A 9 9.63 5.69 4.27
N LEU A 10 8.66 4.99 3.69
CA LEU A 10 8.71 4.55 2.30
C LEU A 10 8.24 5.67 1.39
N GLU A 11 9.20 6.41 0.84
CA GLU A 11 8.98 7.49 -0.10
C GLU A 11 8.40 6.93 -1.41
N ASP A 12 7.18 7.36 -1.79
CA ASP A 12 6.57 7.06 -3.07
C ASP A 12 7.21 7.98 -4.13
N LYS A 13 8.03 7.42 -5.03
CA LYS A 13 8.82 8.25 -5.97
C LYS A 13 7.96 8.96 -7.02
N THR A 14 6.79 8.42 -7.37
CA THR A 14 5.95 8.98 -8.46
C THR A 14 4.57 9.42 -8.01
N GLY A 15 4.06 8.88 -6.90
CA GLY A 15 2.69 9.09 -6.45
C GLY A 15 1.64 8.37 -7.31
N ARG A 16 2.05 7.60 -8.34
CA ARG A 16 1.15 7.01 -9.33
C ARG A 16 0.75 5.58 -8.99
N LEU A 17 -0.52 5.25 -9.22
CA LEU A 17 -1.04 3.89 -9.08
C LEU A 17 -0.61 2.94 -10.20
N THR A 18 -0.14 3.47 -11.34
CA THR A 18 0.25 2.67 -12.50
C THR A 18 1.70 2.18 -12.47
N GLY A 19 2.47 2.59 -11.47
CA GLY A 19 3.87 2.24 -11.30
C GLY A 19 4.60 3.26 -10.44
N SER A 20 5.30 2.78 -9.42
CA SER A 20 6.13 3.60 -8.55
C SER A 20 7.19 2.75 -7.86
N GLU A 21 8.10 3.44 -7.19
CA GLU A 21 9.02 2.86 -6.24
C GLU A 21 8.73 3.42 -4.85
N PHE A 22 8.91 2.58 -3.85
CA PHE A 22 8.72 2.89 -2.44
C PHE A 22 10.05 2.63 -1.75
N VAL A 23 10.77 3.69 -1.40
CA VAL A 23 12.15 3.61 -0.91
C VAL A 23 12.19 4.14 0.53
N ASP A 24 12.68 3.33 1.48
CA ASP A 24 12.91 3.81 2.84
C ASP A 24 13.99 4.88 2.84
N VAL A 25 13.76 5.99 3.55
CA VAL A 25 14.74 7.11 3.64
C VAL A 25 16.08 6.70 4.24
N TYR A 26 16.12 5.60 5.01
CA TYR A 26 17.34 5.03 5.59
C TYR A 26 17.84 3.80 4.81
N ASP A 27 17.34 3.58 3.60
CA ASP A 27 17.69 2.48 2.69
C ASP A 27 17.53 1.08 3.31
N ARG A 28 16.63 0.93 4.30
CA ARG A 28 16.39 -0.37 4.96
C ARG A 28 15.53 -1.30 4.13
N MET A 29 14.68 -0.76 3.27
CA MET A 29 13.82 -1.54 2.38
C MET A 29 13.38 -0.74 1.16
N ARG A 30 13.13 -1.46 0.06
CA ARG A 30 12.67 -0.88 -1.20
C ARG A 30 11.72 -1.82 -1.92
N PHE A 31 10.56 -1.30 -2.32
CA PHE A 31 9.58 -2.00 -3.15
C PHE A 31 9.41 -1.32 -4.50
N VAL A 32 9.15 -2.11 -5.53
CA VAL A 32 8.94 -1.61 -6.89
C VAL A 32 7.61 -2.15 -7.41
N LEU A 33 6.66 -1.24 -7.67
CA LEU A 33 5.38 -1.54 -8.32
C LEU A 33 5.56 -1.42 -9.84
N ARG A 34 5.35 -2.52 -10.57
CA ARG A 34 5.41 -2.54 -12.03
C ARG A 34 4.09 -3.02 -12.61
N ARG A 35 3.57 -2.30 -13.59
CA ARG A 35 2.49 -2.79 -14.45
C ARG A 35 3.05 -3.81 -15.44
N THR A 36 2.52 -5.02 -15.42
CA THR A 36 2.96 -6.13 -16.29
C THR A 36 1.97 -6.41 -17.42
N VAL A 37 0.69 -6.10 -17.22
CA VAL A 37 -0.35 -6.21 -18.26
C VAL A 37 -1.19 -4.95 -18.28
N HIS A 38 -1.54 -4.48 -19.48
CA HIS A 38 -2.45 -3.36 -19.68
C HIS A 38 -3.33 -3.62 -20.89
N GLU A 39 -4.48 -4.22 -20.64
CA GLU A 39 -5.48 -4.54 -21.65
C GLU A 39 -6.83 -3.91 -21.28
N PRO A 40 -7.76 -3.75 -22.25
CA PRO A 40 -9.12 -3.32 -21.95
C PRO A 40 -9.86 -4.29 -20.99
N SER A 41 -9.48 -5.57 -21.02
CA SER A 41 -10.05 -6.65 -20.22
C SER A 41 -9.58 -6.61 -18.77
N HIS A 42 -8.31 -6.28 -18.52
CA HIS A 42 -7.70 -6.27 -17.19
C HIS A 42 -6.36 -5.53 -17.18
N SER A 43 -5.91 -5.13 -16.00
CA SER A 43 -4.57 -4.59 -15.76
C SER A 43 -3.92 -5.27 -14.57
N ALA A 44 -2.73 -5.83 -14.79
CA ALA A 44 -1.99 -6.56 -13.78
C ALA A 44 -0.73 -5.80 -13.36
N TYR A 45 -0.44 -5.88 -12.08
CA TYR A 45 0.71 -5.28 -11.43
C TYR A 45 1.43 -6.30 -10.57
N ILE A 46 2.75 -6.20 -10.52
CA ILE A 46 3.58 -6.99 -9.61
C ILE A 46 4.39 -6.04 -8.75
N ILE A 47 4.42 -6.33 -7.46
CA ILE A 47 5.25 -5.64 -6.49
C ILE A 47 6.46 -6.53 -6.21
N TYR A 48 7.65 -5.97 -6.37
CA TYR A 48 8.92 -6.65 -6.12
C TYR A 48 9.59 -6.08 -4.88
N ASN A 49 10.24 -6.94 -4.10
CA ASN A 49 11.24 -6.49 -3.13
C ASN A 49 12.56 -6.29 -3.89
N ALA A 50 13.03 -5.04 -3.98
CA ALA A 50 14.20 -4.69 -4.79
C ALA A 50 15.49 -5.37 -4.30
N ALA A 51 15.64 -5.57 -2.99
CA ALA A 51 16.83 -6.19 -2.42
C ALA A 51 17.00 -7.66 -2.84
N THR A 52 15.88 -8.36 -3.07
CA THR A 52 15.90 -9.78 -3.48
C THR A 52 15.54 -10.00 -4.93
N SER A 53 15.03 -8.98 -5.62
CA SER A 53 14.40 -9.06 -6.94
C SER A 53 13.28 -10.11 -7.02
N LYS A 54 12.67 -10.49 -5.88
CA LYS A 54 11.57 -11.45 -5.83
C LYS A 54 10.22 -10.74 -5.83
N PRO A 55 9.21 -11.28 -6.54
CA PRO A 55 7.84 -10.80 -6.41
C PRO A 55 7.34 -11.07 -4.99
N VAL A 56 6.69 -10.07 -4.39
CA VAL A 56 6.05 -10.18 -3.07
C VAL A 56 4.53 -10.21 -3.16
N ALA A 57 3.96 -9.60 -4.19
CA ALA A 57 2.54 -9.66 -4.47
C ALA A 57 2.24 -9.36 -5.94
N ALA A 58 1.11 -9.87 -6.41
CA ALA A 58 0.50 -9.50 -7.68
C ALA A 58 -0.92 -8.97 -7.45
N LEU A 59 -1.29 -7.93 -8.19
CA LEU A 59 -2.58 -7.28 -8.18
C LEU A 59 -3.15 -7.35 -9.59
N ASP A 60 -4.32 -7.96 -9.73
CA ASP A 60 -5.02 -8.07 -11.00
C ASP A 60 -6.35 -7.33 -10.89
N TYR A 61 -6.50 -6.26 -11.67
CA TYR A 61 -7.71 -5.45 -11.73
C TYR A 61 -8.50 -5.81 -12.97
N GLY A 62 -9.80 -6.01 -12.79
CA GLY A 62 -10.71 -6.34 -13.89
C GLY A 62 -11.01 -5.16 -14.81
N PRO A 63 -11.96 -5.35 -15.75
CA PRO A 63 -12.30 -4.34 -16.74
C PRO A 63 -12.86 -3.08 -16.07
N HIS A 64 -12.65 -1.93 -16.71
CA HIS A 64 -13.10 -0.63 -16.20
C HIS A 64 -12.60 -0.32 -14.77
N ASN A 65 -11.37 -0.75 -14.45
CA ASN A 65 -10.74 -0.58 -13.13
C ASN A 65 -11.46 -1.32 -11.99
N ALA A 66 -12.29 -2.32 -12.29
CA ALA A 66 -12.95 -3.11 -11.27
C ALA A 66 -11.93 -3.87 -10.39
N LEU A 67 -12.26 -4.08 -9.12
CA LEU A 67 -11.47 -4.94 -8.24
C LEU A 67 -11.47 -6.38 -8.78
N GLY A 68 -10.29 -6.96 -8.95
CA GLY A 68 -10.11 -8.36 -9.32
C GLY A 68 -9.51 -9.16 -8.17
N SER A 69 -8.29 -9.65 -8.35
CA SER A 69 -7.63 -10.58 -7.45
C SER A 69 -6.27 -10.10 -6.94
N ILE A 70 -5.87 -10.64 -5.80
CA ILE A 70 -4.58 -10.40 -5.16
C ILE A 70 -3.94 -11.77 -4.90
N SER A 71 -2.62 -11.84 -5.10
CA SER A 71 -1.82 -13.03 -4.82
C SER A 71 -0.54 -12.62 -4.09
N PHE A 72 -0.27 -13.19 -2.92
CA PHE A 72 1.02 -13.06 -2.21
C PHE A 72 1.98 -14.20 -2.52
N SER A 73 1.46 -15.30 -3.06
CA SER A 73 2.22 -16.44 -3.57
C SER A 73 1.51 -17.04 -4.77
N SER A 74 2.25 -17.73 -5.64
CA SER A 74 1.71 -18.34 -6.86
C SER A 74 0.56 -19.33 -6.61
N THR A 75 0.39 -19.81 -5.39
CA THR A 75 -0.62 -20.80 -5.01
C THR A 75 -1.78 -20.22 -4.20
N ASN A 76 -1.70 -18.97 -3.76
CA ASN A 76 -2.72 -18.35 -2.91
C ASN A 76 -3.20 -17.03 -3.53
N THR A 77 -4.22 -17.16 -4.37
CA THR A 77 -4.91 -16.03 -5.00
C THR A 77 -6.30 -15.90 -4.39
N MET A 78 -6.68 -14.67 -4.04
CA MET A 78 -8.01 -14.39 -3.50
C MET A 78 -8.61 -13.11 -4.13
N PRO A 79 -9.94 -12.98 -4.18
CA PRO A 79 -10.57 -11.74 -4.62
C PRO A 79 -10.22 -10.58 -3.69
N MET A 80 -9.89 -9.41 -4.24
CA MET A 80 -9.57 -8.22 -3.44
C MET A 80 -10.73 -7.81 -2.51
N LYS A 81 -11.98 -8.04 -2.93
CA LYS A 81 -13.18 -7.80 -2.11
C LYS A 81 -13.27 -8.71 -0.88
N LYS A 82 -12.66 -9.90 -0.92
CA LYS A 82 -12.57 -10.81 0.23
C LYS A 82 -11.39 -10.45 1.13
N TYR A 83 -10.28 -10.01 0.53
CA TYR A 83 -9.09 -9.55 1.26
C TYR A 83 -9.37 -8.26 2.05
N LEU A 84 -9.95 -7.24 1.39
CA LEU A 84 -10.32 -5.95 1.97
C LEU A 84 -11.84 -5.82 2.08
N THR A 85 -12.35 -6.12 3.27
CA THR A 85 -13.78 -6.07 3.59
C THR A 85 -14.17 -4.67 4.08
N LYS A 86 -15.42 -4.23 3.82
CA LYS A 86 -15.90 -2.93 4.31
C LYS A 86 -15.91 -2.92 5.85
N ALA A 87 -15.36 -1.87 6.44
CA ALA A 87 -15.41 -1.61 7.87
C ALA A 87 -16.46 -0.54 8.19
N THR A 88 -16.73 -0.32 9.48
CA THR A 88 -17.60 0.77 9.93
C THR A 88 -16.91 2.12 9.68
N GLY A 89 -17.60 3.05 9.03
CA GLY A 89 -17.10 4.39 8.74
C GLY A 89 -17.05 4.73 7.25
N HIS A 90 -16.93 6.02 6.94
CA HIS A 90 -16.78 6.49 5.57
C HIS A 90 -15.45 6.01 4.99
N GLN A 91 -15.49 5.38 3.81
CA GLN A 91 -14.32 4.89 3.07
C GLN A 91 -13.30 4.15 3.94
N SER A 92 -13.79 3.22 4.78
CA SER A 92 -12.94 2.38 5.63
C SER A 92 -13.06 0.90 5.26
N ARG A 93 -11.93 0.20 5.22
CA ARG A 93 -11.88 -1.24 4.94
C ARG A 93 -10.85 -1.92 5.83
N LYS A 94 -11.09 -3.20 6.11
CA LYS A 94 -10.27 -4.02 7.00
C LYS A 94 -9.78 -5.28 6.31
N PHE A 95 -8.62 -5.75 6.73
CA PHE A 95 -7.99 -6.99 6.25
C PHE A 95 -7.31 -7.70 7.42
N VAL A 96 -7.03 -8.99 7.24
CA VAL A 96 -6.23 -9.79 8.18
C VAL A 96 -4.87 -10.01 7.54
N ALA A 97 -3.80 -9.65 8.24
CA ALA A 97 -2.43 -9.82 7.75
C ALA A 97 -1.88 -11.23 8.09
N SER A 98 -0.67 -11.51 7.61
CA SER A 98 0.00 -12.80 7.84
C SER A 98 0.29 -13.13 9.31
N ASP A 99 0.31 -12.13 10.20
CA ASP A 99 0.44 -12.32 11.65
C ASP A 99 -0.89 -12.70 12.34
N GLY A 100 -1.97 -12.82 11.57
CA GLY A 100 -3.30 -13.20 12.04
C GLY A 100 -4.09 -12.06 12.69
N GLN A 101 -3.55 -10.84 12.72
CA GLN A 101 -4.24 -9.67 13.28
C GLN A 101 -5.06 -8.94 12.22
N GLU A 102 -6.14 -8.30 12.69
CA GLU A 102 -7.00 -7.45 11.86
C GLU A 102 -6.51 -6.00 11.90
N TYR A 103 -6.45 -5.41 10.71
CA TYR A 103 -6.02 -4.04 10.46
C TYR A 103 -7.07 -3.28 9.66
N ILE A 104 -7.20 -1.98 9.92
CA ILE A 104 -8.25 -1.13 9.37
C ILE A 104 -7.61 0.09 8.71
N TRP A 105 -7.83 0.26 7.41
CA TRP A 105 -7.53 1.49 6.70
C TRP A 105 -8.74 2.43 6.73
N SER A 106 -8.49 3.70 7.06
CA SER A 106 -9.49 4.77 7.06
C SER A 106 -8.99 6.00 6.30
N TYR A 107 -9.89 6.61 5.51
CA TYR A 107 -9.58 7.76 4.67
C TYR A 107 -9.67 9.08 5.46
N ARG A 108 -8.60 9.89 5.42
CA ARG A 108 -8.54 11.28 5.94
C ARG A 108 -9.14 11.48 7.33
N GLN A 109 -8.84 10.58 8.26
CA GLN A 109 -9.24 10.73 9.66
C GLN A 109 -8.33 11.68 10.44
N GLN A 110 -7.08 11.87 10.00
CA GLN A 110 -6.11 12.77 10.61
C GLN A 110 -5.66 13.82 9.59
N ALA A 111 -5.28 15.00 10.07
CA ALA A 111 -4.69 16.03 9.21
C ALA A 111 -3.42 15.47 8.53
N ASP A 112 -3.21 15.84 7.27
CA ASP A 112 -2.03 15.49 6.46
C ASP A 112 -1.80 13.99 6.20
N GLN A 113 -2.71 13.13 6.65
CA GLN A 113 -2.73 11.69 6.36
C GLN A 113 -3.92 11.37 5.46
N GLU A 114 -3.64 11.00 4.21
CA GLU A 114 -4.69 10.57 3.30
C GLU A 114 -5.27 9.23 3.75
N TRP A 115 -4.42 8.31 4.21
CA TRP A 115 -4.83 7.02 4.72
C TRP A 115 -4.15 6.73 6.05
N THR A 116 -4.92 6.23 7.02
CA THR A 116 -4.40 5.78 8.32
C THR A 116 -4.76 4.32 8.52
N CYS A 117 -3.80 3.50 8.93
CA CYS A 117 -3.97 2.10 9.26
C CYS A 117 -3.82 1.88 10.76
N THR A 118 -4.84 1.31 11.39
CA THR A 118 -4.82 0.94 12.80
C THR A 118 -5.10 -0.55 13.00
N ASN A 119 -4.73 -1.09 14.16
CA ASN A 119 -5.25 -2.38 14.59
C ASN A 119 -6.62 -2.23 15.27
N THR A 120 -7.23 -3.34 15.69
CA THR A 120 -8.54 -3.35 16.37
C THR A 120 -8.58 -2.60 17.70
N SER A 121 -7.42 -2.35 18.32
CA SER A 121 -7.30 -1.54 19.54
C SER A 121 -7.09 -0.05 19.27
N GLY A 122 -7.08 0.36 18.00
CA GLY A 122 -6.87 1.75 17.58
C GLY A 122 -5.41 2.20 17.58
N TYR A 123 -4.45 1.30 17.79
CA TYR A 123 -3.02 1.65 17.68
C TYR A 123 -2.66 1.91 16.22
N LEU A 124 -1.90 2.99 15.99
CA LEU A 124 -1.37 3.33 14.67
C LEU A 124 -0.34 2.28 14.23
N ILE A 125 -0.48 1.80 13.00
CA ILE A 125 0.36 0.76 12.40
C ILE A 125 1.10 1.31 11.19
N ALA A 126 0.37 2.04 10.34
CA ALA A 126 0.91 2.69 9.16
C ALA A 126 0.05 3.90 8.78
N TYR A 127 0.57 4.81 7.98
CA TYR A 127 -0.21 5.86 7.34
C TYR A 127 0.43 6.28 6.01
N TYR A 128 -0.35 6.87 5.12
CA TYR A 128 0.11 7.46 3.88
C TYR A 128 -0.17 8.95 3.88
N SER A 129 0.88 9.76 3.78
CA SER A 129 0.81 11.21 3.70
C SER A 129 1.01 11.69 2.26
N LEU A 130 0.32 12.79 1.93
CA LEU A 130 0.53 13.50 0.67
C LEU A 130 1.60 14.59 0.86
N LYS A 131 2.20 15.00 -0.24
CA LYS A 131 3.01 16.23 -0.28
C LYS A 131 2.20 17.41 0.27
N THR A 132 2.77 18.17 1.19
CA THR A 132 2.12 19.35 1.78
C THR A 132 1.86 20.40 0.70
N PRO A 133 0.66 21.01 0.64
CA PRO A 133 0.38 22.09 -0.31
C PRO A 133 1.36 23.26 -0.15
N GLY A 134 1.93 23.73 -1.27
CA GLY A 134 2.87 24.85 -1.29
C GLY A 134 4.35 24.47 -1.18
N GLU A 135 4.66 23.18 -0.93
CA GLU A 135 6.04 22.71 -0.99
C GLU A 135 6.59 22.67 -2.43
N PRO A 136 7.90 22.91 -2.63
CA PRO A 136 8.52 22.83 -3.94
C PRO A 136 8.49 21.42 -4.48
N ASP A 137 8.64 21.28 -5.80
CA ASP A 137 8.83 19.95 -6.39
C ASP A 137 10.18 19.38 -5.95
N TYR A 138 10.13 18.14 -5.47
CA TYR A 138 11.29 17.40 -5.01
C TYR A 138 11.84 16.57 -6.18
N PRO A 139 13.07 16.83 -6.67
CA PRO A 139 13.62 16.07 -7.79
C PRO A 139 13.63 14.57 -7.51
N GLY A 140 12.89 13.81 -8.34
CA GLY A 140 12.80 12.36 -8.21
C GLY A 140 11.89 11.86 -7.08
N SER A 141 11.03 12.70 -6.51
CA SER A 141 10.09 12.33 -5.46
C SER A 141 8.69 12.87 -5.74
N SER A 142 7.66 12.17 -5.29
CA SER A 142 6.30 12.74 -5.27
C SER A 142 6.02 13.59 -4.03
N GLY A 143 6.90 13.54 -3.02
CA GLY A 143 6.63 14.08 -1.68
C GLY A 143 5.62 13.26 -0.86
N CYS A 144 5.04 12.20 -1.42
CA CYS A 144 4.15 11.30 -0.69
C CYS A 144 4.96 10.19 0.00
N THR A 145 4.49 9.74 1.16
CA THR A 145 5.22 8.74 1.96
C THR A 145 4.25 7.75 2.59
N LEU A 146 4.57 6.46 2.50
CA LEU A 146 3.98 5.42 3.34
C LEU A 146 4.88 5.21 4.56
N THR A 147 4.39 5.61 5.73
CA THR A 147 5.07 5.39 7.01
C THR A 147 4.52 4.13 7.67
N ILE A 148 5.40 3.23 8.14
CA ILE A 148 5.03 2.01 8.86
C ILE A 148 5.79 1.97 10.19
N GLU A 149 5.07 1.81 11.29
CA GLU A 149 5.67 1.72 12.62
C GLU A 149 6.66 0.55 12.71
N GLU A 150 7.82 0.80 13.32
CA GLU A 150 8.96 -0.13 13.29
C GLU A 150 8.62 -1.59 13.68
N PRO A 151 7.80 -1.85 14.72
CA PRO A 151 7.42 -3.22 15.08
C PRO A 151 6.72 -3.99 13.94
N PHE A 152 6.10 -3.28 13.00
CA PHE A 152 5.30 -3.84 11.91
C PHE A 152 6.03 -3.85 10.57
N GLY A 153 7.35 -3.59 10.54
CA GLY A 153 8.14 -3.65 9.30
C GLY A 153 8.10 -5.01 8.58
N HIS A 154 7.84 -6.09 9.32
CA HIS A 154 7.64 -7.43 8.76
C HIS A 154 6.37 -7.54 7.88
N LEU A 155 5.39 -6.65 8.09
CA LEU A 155 4.14 -6.57 7.32
C LEU A 155 4.22 -5.53 6.18
N ALA A 156 5.37 -4.90 5.93
CA ALA A 156 5.46 -3.75 5.04
C ALA A 156 4.94 -4.01 3.62
N ALA A 157 5.16 -5.22 3.08
CA ALA A 157 4.61 -5.60 1.77
C ALA A 157 3.08 -5.65 1.80
N GLU A 158 2.48 -6.20 2.86
CA GLU A 158 1.03 -6.27 3.03
C GLU A 158 0.41 -4.89 3.26
N MET A 159 1.11 -4.01 4.01
CA MET A 159 0.70 -2.62 4.19
C MET A 159 0.72 -1.85 2.87
N LEU A 160 1.78 -2.00 2.07
CA LEU A 160 1.86 -1.39 0.74
C LEU A 160 0.76 -1.92 -0.19
N VAL A 161 0.55 -3.24 -0.24
CA VAL A 161 -0.46 -3.86 -1.09
C VAL A 161 -1.86 -3.40 -0.72
N SER A 162 -2.22 -3.48 0.56
CA SER A 162 -3.53 -3.05 1.04
C SER A 162 -3.76 -1.56 0.78
N LEU A 163 -2.74 -0.70 1.02
CA LEU A 163 -2.79 0.72 0.68
C LEU A 163 -3.04 0.96 -0.82
N LEU A 164 -2.31 0.28 -1.71
CA LEU A 164 -2.47 0.45 -3.16
C LEU A 164 -3.90 0.09 -3.61
N ILE A 165 -4.48 -0.97 -3.05
CA ILE A 165 -5.88 -1.32 -3.31
C ILE A 165 -6.83 -0.23 -2.78
N MET A 166 -6.59 0.30 -1.57
CA MET A 166 -7.40 1.39 -1.00
C MET A 166 -7.35 2.66 -1.85
N ARG A 167 -6.16 3.07 -2.29
CA ARG A 167 -5.97 4.22 -3.18
C ARG A 167 -6.66 4.00 -4.53
N HIS A 168 -6.58 2.79 -5.10
CA HIS A 168 -7.30 2.43 -6.32
C HIS A 168 -8.82 2.54 -6.15
N ILE A 169 -9.35 2.04 -5.03
CA ILE A 169 -10.77 2.13 -4.70
C ILE A 169 -11.23 3.59 -4.64
N ALA A 170 -10.46 4.47 -3.99
CA ALA A 170 -10.78 5.89 -3.91
C ALA A 170 -10.67 6.60 -5.26
N ALA A 171 -9.64 6.32 -6.06
CA ALA A 171 -9.45 6.92 -7.38
C ALA A 171 -10.56 6.56 -8.38
N HIS A 172 -11.24 5.42 -8.18
CA HIS A 172 -12.26 4.89 -9.09
C HIS A 172 -13.66 4.78 -8.48
N ASN A 173 -13.88 5.29 -7.25
CA ASN A 173 -15.16 5.29 -6.54
C ASN A 173 -15.81 3.89 -6.38
N LEU A 174 -15.06 2.91 -5.82
CA LEU A 174 -15.46 1.48 -5.70
C LEU A 174 -15.92 0.99 -4.30
#